data_AF-A0A3R7LHN5-F1
#
_entry.id   AF-A0A3R7LHN5-F1
#
_cell.length_a   1.000
_cell.length_b   1.000
_cell.length_c   1.000
_cell.angle_alpha   90.00
_cell.angle_beta   90.00
_cell.angle_gamma   90.00
#
_symmetry.space_group_name_H-M   'P 1'
#
loop_
_entity.id
_entity.type
_entity.pdbx_description
1 polymer ?
#
loop_
_entity_poly.entity_id
_entity_poly.type
_entity_poly.pdbx_seq_one_letter_code
_entity_poly.pdbx_strand_id
1 'polypeptide(L)'
;MVRAAAIIATGGLLGAVSRGVRNWIPGPVHYEAIASLALLALVSLVLALARQARHLSYQLEVFSLWAAFLAGWSLIHRSVWSDAVFSFGMGWLACAVVGGVVVAFRRRGAA
;
A
#
# COMPACT_ATOMS: atom_id res chain seq x y z
N MET A 1 -11.04 10.23 -12.25
CA MET A 1 -9.81 11.00 -11.97
C MET A 1 -9.62 11.29 -10.48
N VAL A 2 -10.60 11.90 -9.79
CA VAL A 2 -10.54 12.23 -8.34
C VAL A 2 -10.11 11.05 -7.44
N ARG A 3 -10.63 9.86 -7.73
CA ARG A 3 -10.39 8.64 -6.94
C ARG A 3 -8.96 8.11 -7.02
N ALA A 4 -8.38 8.08 -8.22
CA ALA A 4 -6.98 7.66 -8.40
C ALA A 4 -6.04 8.67 -7.75
N ALA A 5 -6.33 9.96 -7.88
CA ALA A 5 -5.59 11.03 -7.21
C ALA A 5 -5.65 10.89 -5.68
N ALA A 6 -6.82 10.54 -5.11
CA ALA A 6 -6.95 10.30 -3.68
C ALA A 6 -6.09 9.11 -3.21
N ILE A 7 -6.10 7.98 -3.92
CA ILE A 7 -5.30 6.80 -3.58
C ILE A 7 -3.80 7.11 -3.64
N ILE A 8 -3.37 7.80 -4.69
CA ILE A 8 -1.97 8.22 -4.85
C ILE A 8 -1.59 9.21 -3.75
N ALA A 9 -2.44 10.20 -3.46
CA ALA A 9 -2.20 11.18 -2.39
C ALA A 9 -2.11 10.49 -1.02
N THR A 10 -3.02 9.57 -0.71
CA THR A 10 -3.00 8.79 0.53
C THR A 10 -1.73 7.95 0.64
N GLY A 11 -1.37 7.20 -0.41
CA GLY A 11 -0.14 6.41 -0.42
C GLY A 11 1.09 7.29 -0.21
N GLY A 12 1.24 8.36 -0.99
CA GLY A 12 2.36 9.29 -0.92
C GLY A 12 2.49 9.96 0.45
N LEU A 13 1.39 10.47 1.01
CA LEU A 13 1.38 11.08 2.34
C LEU A 13 1.75 10.08 3.43
N LEU A 14 1.20 8.87 3.38
CA LEU A 14 1.55 7.81 4.35
C LEU A 14 3.03 7.44 4.28
N GLY A 15 3.60 7.33 3.07
CA GLY A 15 5.02 7.08 2.87
C GLY A 15 5.90 8.18 3.46
N ALA A 16 5.57 9.43 3.15
CA ALA A 16 6.32 10.59 3.63
C ALA A 16 6.24 10.74 5.15
N VAL A 17 5.03 10.62 5.72
CA VAL A 17 4.81 10.72 7.18
C VAL A 17 5.51 9.57 7.90
N SER A 18 5.37 8.33 7.44
CA SER A 18 6.03 7.16 8.00
C SER A 18 7.53 7.37 8.16
N ARG A 19 8.20 7.80 7.08
CA ARG A 19 9.64 8.06 7.13
C ARG A 19 9.98 9.29 7.97
N GLY A 20 9.15 10.33 7.96
CA GLY A 20 9.36 11.54 8.77
C GLY A 20 9.32 11.26 10.27
N VAL A 21 8.41 10.39 10.70
CA VAL A 21 8.23 10.00 12.12
C VAL A 21 9.42 9.17 12.64
N ARG A 22 10.18 8.49 11.76
CA ARG A 22 11.41 7.76 12.17
C ARG A 22 12.37 8.63 12.98
N ASN A 23 12.48 9.92 12.68
CA ASN A 23 13.40 10.79 13.40
C ASN A 23 13.03 10.96 14.89
N TRP A 24 11.82 10.55 15.28
CA TRP A 24 11.25 10.68 16.62
C TRP A 24 11.16 9.34 17.36
N ILE A 25 11.42 8.22 16.68
CA ILE A 25 11.38 6.87 17.25
C ILE A 25 12.81 6.31 17.28
N PRO A 26 13.53 6.44 18.41
CA PRO A 26 14.86 5.84 18.55
C PRO A 26 14.76 4.32 18.68
N GLY A 27 15.68 3.59 18.06
CA GLY A 27 15.80 2.14 18.22
C GLY A 27 16.34 1.42 16.97
N PRO A 28 16.88 0.21 17.13
CA PRO A 28 17.39 -0.58 15.99
C PRO A 28 16.26 -1.12 15.10
N VAL A 29 15.04 -1.21 15.63
CA VAL A 29 13.87 -1.73 14.91
C VAL A 29 13.12 -0.60 14.22
N HIS A 30 12.75 -0.81 12.96
CA HIS A 30 11.97 0.11 12.13
C HIS A 30 10.46 -0.06 12.34
N TYR A 31 9.97 0.22 13.55
CA TYR A 31 8.54 0.10 13.89
C TYR A 31 7.63 0.93 12.98
N GLU A 32 8.12 2.08 12.50
CA GLU A 32 7.40 2.92 11.54
C GLU A 32 7.12 2.20 10.22
N ALA A 33 8.09 1.40 9.74
CA ALA A 33 7.96 0.64 8.51
C ALA A 33 7.00 -0.54 8.68
N ILE A 34 7.08 -1.24 9.82
CA ILE A 34 6.17 -2.35 10.14
C ILE A 34 4.72 -1.85 10.28
N ALA A 35 4.50 -0.76 11.01
CA ALA A 35 3.19 -0.15 11.15
C ALA A 35 2.62 0.30 9.80
N SER A 36 3.47 0.82 8.92
CA SER A 36 3.07 1.25 7.57
C SER A 36 2.69 0.07 6.68
N LEU A 37 3.44 -1.04 6.75
CA LEU A 37 3.10 -2.28 6.05
C LEU A 37 1.73 -2.81 6.49
N ALA A 38 1.48 -2.85 7.80
CA ALA A 38 0.20 -3.29 8.34
C ALA A 38 -0.94 -2.36 7.88
N LEU A 39 -0.73 -1.05 7.89
CA LEU A 39 -1.71 -0.07 7.44
C LEU A 39 -2.01 -0.21 5.94
N LEU A 40 -0.99 -0.36 5.10
CA LEU A 40 -1.16 -0.58 3.66
C LEU A 40 -1.92 -1.86 3.36
N ALA A 41 -1.65 -2.94 4.10
CA ALA A 41 -2.37 -4.19 3.99
C ALA A 41 -3.86 -4.02 4.37
N LEU A 42 -4.15 -3.31 5.47
CA LEU A 42 -5.51 -2.99 5.90
C LEU A 42 -6.25 -2.15 4.85
N VAL A 43 -5.63 -1.10 4.31
CA VAL A 43 -6.24 -0.28 3.25
C VAL A 43 -6.49 -1.12 1.99
N SER A 44 -5.54 -1.98 1.61
CA SER A 44 -5.68 -2.89 0.46
C SER A 44 -6.81 -3.91 0.67
N LEU A 45 -7.03 -4.37 1.90
CA LEU A 45 -8.13 -5.26 2.27
C LEU A 45 -9.47 -4.52 2.27
N VAL A 46 -9.53 -3.31 2.83
CA VAL A 46 -10.72 -2.46 2.79
C VAL A 46 -11.11 -2.17 1.34
N LEU A 47 -10.16 -1.90 0.45
CA LEU A 47 -10.44 -1.73 -0.98
C LEU A 47 -11.05 -3.01 -1.61
N ALA A 48 -10.59 -4.20 -1.21
CA ALA A 48 -11.14 -5.47 -1.68
C ALA A 48 -12.55 -5.76 -1.14
N LEU A 49 -12.83 -5.37 0.11
CA LEU A 49 -14.10 -5.62 0.80
C LEU A 49 -15.16 -4.54 0.54
N ALA A 50 -14.77 -3.28 0.40
CA ALA A 50 -15.70 -2.18 0.22
C ALA A 50 -16.25 -2.09 -1.20
N ARG A 51 -15.65 -2.78 -2.19
CA ARG A 51 -16.01 -2.59 -3.60
C ARG A 51 -16.36 -3.88 -4.34
N GLN A 52 -17.46 -3.81 -5.10
CA GLN A 52 -17.68 -4.63 -6.30
C GLN A 52 -16.82 -4.13 -7.48
N ALA A 53 -15.54 -3.83 -7.24
CA ALA A 53 -14.68 -3.36 -8.30
C ALA A 53 -14.33 -4.52 -9.24
N ARG A 54 -14.25 -4.23 -10.56
CA ARG A 54 -13.65 -5.18 -11.50
C ARG A 54 -12.23 -5.51 -11.01
N HIS A 55 -11.84 -6.78 -11.10
CA HIS A 55 -10.55 -7.28 -10.64
C HIS A 55 -9.38 -6.41 -11.09
N LEU A 56 -9.38 -5.97 -12.36
CA LEU A 56 -8.34 -5.09 -12.91
C LEU A 56 -8.28 -3.71 -12.23
N SER A 57 -9.42 -3.11 -11.89
CA SER A 57 -9.46 -1.83 -11.18
C SER A 57 -8.88 -1.96 -9.78
N TYR A 58 -9.18 -3.05 -9.07
CA TYR A 58 -8.59 -3.33 -7.76
C TYR A 58 -7.05 -3.42 -7.84
N GLN A 59 -6.53 -4.19 -8.79
CA GLN A 59 -5.07 -4.36 -8.96
C GLN A 59 -4.35 -3.04 -9.24
N LEU A 60 -4.92 -2.19 -10.10
CA LEU A 60 -4.36 -0.87 -10.40
C LEU A 60 -4.39 0.06 -9.18
N GLU A 61 -5.44 0.00 -8.36
CA GLU A 61 -5.55 0.81 -7.14
C GLU A 61 -4.55 0.39 -6.07
N VAL A 62 -4.42 -0.91 -5.84
CA VAL A 62 -3.42 -1.45 -4.91
C VAL A 62 -2.02 -1.13 -5.41
N PHE A 63 -1.72 -1.37 -6.69
CA PHE A 63 -0.43 -0.98 -7.26
C PHE A 63 -0.13 0.52 -7.08
N SER A 64 -1.09 1.39 -7.40
CA SER A 64 -0.93 2.85 -7.25
C SER A 64 -0.70 3.26 -5.80
N LEU A 65 -1.40 2.64 -4.85
CA LEU A 65 -1.24 2.91 -3.42
C LEU A 65 0.17 2.57 -2.94
N TRP A 66 0.64 1.35 -3.26
CA TRP A 66 1.95 0.85 -2.84
C TRP A 66 3.10 1.59 -3.53
N ALA A 67 2.96 1.91 -4.83
CA ALA A 67 3.93 2.70 -5.58
C ALA A 67 4.03 4.14 -5.04
N ALA A 68 2.89 4.78 -4.76
CA ALA A 68 2.88 6.12 -4.19
C ALA A 68 3.48 6.15 -2.78
N PHE A 69 3.21 5.12 -1.96
CA PHE A 69 3.84 4.96 -0.65
C PHE A 69 5.37 4.86 -0.76
N LEU A 70 5.88 3.98 -1.62
CA LEU A 70 7.32 3.84 -1.83
C LEU A 70 7.94 5.17 -2.30
N ALA A 71 7.27 5.89 -3.19
CA ALA A 71 7.72 7.19 -3.67
C ALA A 71 7.78 8.24 -2.54
N GLY A 72 6.72 8.36 -1.73
CA GLY A 72 6.67 9.28 -0.59
C GLY A 72 7.72 8.95 0.48
N TRP A 73 7.92 7.66 0.76
CA TRP A 73 8.93 7.19 1.70
C TRP A 73 10.35 7.51 1.20
N SER A 74 10.63 7.22 -0.07
CA SER A 74 11.93 7.47 -0.70
C SER A 74 12.26 8.96 -0.79
N LEU A 75 11.25 9.82 -1.00
CA LEU A 75 11.41 11.28 -1.04
C LEU A 75 12.00 11.81 0.28
N ILE A 76 11.51 11.33 1.41
CA ILE A 76 12.00 11.75 2.73
C ILE A 76 13.31 11.03 3.08
N HIS A 77 13.46 9.77 2.68
CA HIS A 77 14.69 9.02 2.93
C HIS A 77 15.90 9.55 2.12
N ARG A 78 15.64 10.27 1.01
CA ARG A 78 16.62 10.77 0.03
C ARG A 78 17.42 9.70 -0.72
N SER A 79 17.06 8.43 -0.55
CA SER A 79 17.62 7.31 -1.31
C SER A 79 16.53 6.26 -1.57
N VAL A 80 16.69 5.52 -2.67
CA VAL A 80 15.89 4.34 -2.94
C VAL A 80 16.63 3.15 -2.33
N TRP A 81 16.14 2.69 -1.18
CA TRP A 81 16.78 1.59 -0.46
C TRP A 81 16.29 0.25 -1.03
N SER A 82 17.23 -0.61 -1.48
CA SER A 82 16.90 -1.90 -2.11
C SER A 82 15.98 -2.76 -1.25
N ASP A 83 16.23 -2.76 0.06
CA ASP A 83 15.50 -3.57 1.03
C ASP A 83 14.07 -3.05 1.23
N ALA A 84 13.89 -1.74 1.12
CA ALA A 84 12.58 -1.10 1.13
C ALA A 84 11.80 -1.45 -0.15
N VAL A 85 12.43 -1.37 -1.33
CA VAL A 85 11.81 -1.77 -2.60
C VAL A 85 11.39 -3.24 -2.55
N PHE A 86 12.26 -4.12 -2.06
CA PHE A 86 11.96 -5.54 -1.92
C PHE A 86 10.80 -5.79 -0.94
N SER A 87 10.86 -5.22 0.27
CA SER A 87 9.85 -5.43 1.31
C SER A 87 8.49 -4.87 0.91
N PHE A 88 8.45 -3.66 0.36
CA PHE A 88 7.20 -3.06 -0.11
C PHE A 88 6.68 -3.74 -1.38
N GLY A 89 7.56 -4.21 -2.25
CA GLY A 89 7.20 -5.01 -3.42
C GLY A 89 6.57 -6.36 -3.04
N MET A 90 7.15 -7.07 -2.06
CA MET A 90 6.58 -8.32 -1.56
C MET A 90 5.26 -8.10 -0.82
N GLY A 91 5.14 -7.02 -0.04
CA GLY A 91 3.89 -6.63 0.61
C GLY A 91 2.77 -6.31 -0.40
N TRP A 92 3.11 -5.58 -1.47
CA TRP A 92 2.21 -5.34 -2.59
C TRP A 92 1.74 -6.63 -3.23
N LEU A 93 2.67 -7.54 -3.55
CA LEU A 93 2.36 -8.80 -4.22
C LEU A 93 1.44 -9.69 -3.35
N ALA A 94 1.70 -9.75 -2.05
CA ALA A 94 0.82 -10.44 -1.10
C ALA A 94 -0.59 -9.85 -1.09
N CYS A 95 -0.72 -8.52 -1.06
CA CYS A 95 -2.03 -7.84 -1.09
C CYS A 95 -2.75 -8.03 -2.44
N ALA A 96 -2.00 -7.98 -3.55
CA ALA A 96 -2.51 -8.21 -4.89
C ALA A 96 -3.10 -9.61 -5.04
N VAL A 97 -2.40 -10.63 -4.51
CA VAL A 97 -2.88 -12.03 -4.53
C VAL A 97 -4.08 -12.20 -3.60
N VAL A 98 -3.94 -11.86 -2.31
CA VAL A 98 -4.99 -12.09 -1.31
C VAL A 98 -6.26 -11.31 -1.64
N GLY A 99 -6.13 -10.01 -1.90
CA GLY A 99 -7.28 -9.18 -2.25
C GLY A 99 -7.84 -9.49 -3.63
N GLY A 100 -7.01 -9.90 -4.60
CA GLY A 100 -7.46 -10.39 -5.90
C GLY A 100 -8.34 -11.63 -5.77
N VAL A 101 -7.93 -12.58 -4.92
CA VAL A 101 -8.71 -13.79 -4.60
C VAL A 101 -10.04 -13.41 -3.93
N VAL A 102 -10.03 -12.52 -2.94
CA VAL A 102 -11.25 -12.03 -2.27
C VAL A 102 -12.22 -11.40 -3.28
N VAL A 103 -11.73 -10.52 -4.15
CA VAL A 103 -12.57 -9.87 -5.19
C VAL A 103 -13.11 -10.91 -6.17
N ALA A 104 -12.31 -11.89 -6.57
CA ALA A 104 -12.73 -12.95 -7.49
C ALA A 104 -13.84 -13.84 -6.92
N PHE A 105 -13.73 -14.26 -5.65
CA PHE A 105 -14.77 -15.06 -4.98
C PHE A 105 -16.06 -14.29 -4.78
N ARG A 106 -15.99 -13.01 -4.38
CA ARG A 106 -17.19 -12.18 -4.21
C ARG A 106 -17.95 -11.94 -5.50
N ARG A 107 -17.25 -11.91 -6.65
CA ARG A 107 -17.90 -11.85 -7.95
C ARG A 107 -18.66 -13.15 -8.28
N ARG A 108 -18.11 -14.31 -7.93
CA ARG A 108 -18.76 -15.61 -8.18
C ARG A 108 -20.01 -15.83 -7.32
N GLY A 109 -20.05 -15.30 -6.10
CA GLY A 109 -21.24 -15.38 -5.24
C GLY A 109 -22.35 -14.37 -5.56
N ALA A 110 -22.11 -13.43 -6.47
CA ALA A 110 -23.06 -12.40 -6.90
C ALA A 110 -23.60 -12.61 -8.33
N ALA A 111 -23.18 -13.69 -9.00
CA ALA A 111 -23.64 -14.13 -10.32
C ALA A 111 -24.52 -15.39 -10.15
#